data_AF-A0A2U3NEH4-F1
#
_entry.id   AF-A0A2U3NEH4-F1
#
_cell.length_a   1.000
_cell.length_b   1.000
_cell.length_c   1.000
_cell.angle_alpha   90.00
_cell.angle_beta   90.00
_cell.angle_gamma   90.00
#
_symmetry.space_group_name_H-M   'P 1'
#
loop_
_entity.id
_entity.type
_entity.pdbx_description
1 polymer ?
#
loop_
_entity_poly.entity_id
_entity_poly.type
_entity_poly.pdbx_seq_one_letter_code
_entity_poly.pdbx_strand_id
1 'polypeptide(L)' 'MADWNVIVEYGLITGLLCPACQTPEENVEAAVNEATLDYTMIGDRLAGRPKGLC' A
#
# COMPACT_ATOMS: atom_id res chain seq x y z
N MET A 1 -3.80 0.12 -16.16
CA MET A 1 -3.14 -1.20 -16.05
C MET A 1 -2.99 -1.44 -14.56
N ALA A 2 -3.18 -2.66 -14.08
CA ALA A 2 -3.04 -2.94 -12.65
C ALA A 2 -1.54 -2.92 -12.30
N ASP A 3 -1.20 -2.31 -11.17
CA ASP A 3 0.19 -2.13 -10.74
C ASP A 3 0.62 -3.23 -9.76
N TRP A 4 1.93 -3.31 -9.51
CA TRP A 4 2.48 -4.19 -8.48
C TRP A 4 2.24 -3.58 -7.11
N ASN A 5 1.65 -4.38 -6.21
CA ASN A 5 1.32 -3.95 -4.86
C ASN A 5 2.04 -4.83 -3.82
N VAL A 6 2.00 -4.41 -2.56
CA VAL A 6 2.59 -5.15 -1.44
C VAL A 6 1.54 -5.44 -0.38
N ILE A 7 1.65 -6.58 0.28
CA ILE A 7 0.84 -6.90 1.45
C ILE A 7 1.58 -6.36 2.67
N VAL A 8 0.87 -5.59 3.49
CA VAL A 8 1.42 -4.98 4.69
C VAL A 8 0.63 -5.46 5.91
N GLU A 9 1.31 -6.15 6.83
CA GLU A 9 0.73 -6.62 8.09
C GLU A 9 1.50 -6.00 9.26
N TYR A 10 0.81 -5.28 10.15
CA TYR A 10 1.43 -4.61 11.30
C TYR A 10 2.61 -3.70 10.94
N GLY A 11 2.56 -3.09 9.75
CA GLY A 11 3.62 -2.23 9.21
C GLY A 11 4.80 -3.02 8.60
N LEU A 12 4.70 -4.33 8.43
CA LEU A 12 5.73 -5.14 7.78
C LEU A 12 5.25 -5.57 6.40
N ILE A 13 6.12 -5.48 5.40
CA ILE A 13 5.84 -6.02 4.07
C ILE A 13 5.98 -7.55 4.15
N THR A 14 4.88 -8.27 4.03
CA THR A 14 4.83 -9.74 4.14
C THR A 14 4.70 -10.44 2.79
N GLY A 15 4.36 -9.72 1.72
CA GLY A 15 4.21 -10.30 0.39
C GLY A 15 4.16 -9.28 -0.74
N LEU A 16 4.32 -9.77 -1.97
CA LEU A 16 4.15 -9.02 -3.20
C LEU A 16 2.89 -9.52 -3.93
N LEU A 17 2.06 -8.60 -4.39
CA LEU A 17 0.88 -8.85 -5.19
C LEU A 17 1.17 -8.47 -6.65
N CYS A 18 1.14 -9.48 -7.53
CA CYS A 18 1.31 -9.25 -8.96
C CYS A 18 0.03 -8.63 -9.57
N PRO A 19 0.14 -7.88 -10.67
CA PRO A 19 -1.01 -7.26 -11.35
C PRO A 19 -2.16 -8.21 -11.69
N ALA A 20 -1.85 -9.47 -12.00
CA ALA A 20 -2.82 -10.50 -12.35
C ALA A 20 -3.29 -11.33 -11.14
N CYS A 21 -2.64 -11.18 -9.99
CA CYS A 21 -2.86 -11.97 -8.78
C CYS A 21 -3.87 -11.30 -7.84
N GLN A 22 -3.98 -9.97 -7.92
CA GLN A 22 -4.88 -9.19 -7.07
C GLN A 22 -6.31 -9.17 -7.60
N THR A 23 -7.28 -9.10 -6.70
CA THR A 23 -8.66 -8.86 -7.07
C THR A 23 -8.86 -7.39 -7.49
N PRO A 24 -9.94 -7.08 -8.22
CA PRO A 24 -10.28 -5.70 -8.55
C PRO A 24 -10.40 -4.81 -7.31
N GLU A 25 -10.94 -5.34 -6.22
CA GLU A 25 -11.10 -4.63 -4.95
C GLU A 25 -9.76 -4.29 -4.30
N GLU A 26 -8.82 -5.25 -4.25
CA GLU A 26 -7.46 -5.03 -3.73
C GLU A 26 -6.73 -3.95 -4.53
N ASN A 27 -6.85 -3.96 -5.86
CA ASN A 27 -6.25 -2.94 -6.70
C ASN A 27 -6.86 -1.55 -6.47
N VAL A 28 -8.18 -1.48 -6.26
CA VAL A 28 -8.87 -0.21 -5.95
C VAL A 28 -8.42 0.31 -4.59
N GLU A 29 -8.31 -0.55 -3.57
CA GLU A 29 -7.79 -0.17 -2.26
C GLU A 29 -6.36 0.38 -2.37
N ALA A 30 -5.48 -0.32 -3.08
CA ALA A 30 -4.11 0.12 -3.30
C ALA A 30 -4.04 1.48 -4.01
N ALA A 31 -4.87 1.71 -5.02
CA ALA A 31 -4.92 2.99 -5.73
C ALA A 31 -5.43 4.14 -4.82
N VAL A 32 -6.43 3.88 -3.98
CA VAL A 32 -6.91 4.87 -3.00
C VAL A 32 -5.82 5.19 -1.98
N ASN A 33 -5.17 4.16 -1.45
CA ASN A 33 -4.07 4.28 -0.52
C ASN A 33 -2.89 5.05 -1.10
N GLU A 34 -2.47 4.75 -2.32
CA GLU A 34 -1.43 5.52 -3.03
C GLU A 34 -1.84 6.99 -3.19
N ALA A 35 -3.09 7.27 -3.56
CA ALA A 35 -3.57 8.64 -3.74
C ALA A 35 -3.66 9.42 -2.42
N THR A 36 -3.94 8.75 -1.30
CA THR A 36 -4.32 9.39 -0.03
C THR A 36 -3.28 9.30 1.07
N LEU A 37 -2.28 8.41 0.99
CA LEU A 37 -1.28 8.19 2.03
C LEU A 37 0.14 8.54 1.54
N ASP A 38 0.92 9.18 2.42
CA ASP A 38 2.37 9.23 2.33
C ASP A 38 2.94 8.11 3.18
N TYR A 39 3.74 7.25 2.56
CA TYR A 39 4.41 6.15 3.25
C TYR A 39 5.82 6.55 3.67
N THR A 40 6.20 6.17 4.89
CA THR A 40 7.57 6.32 5.40
C THR A 40 7.98 5.08 6.18
N MET A 41 9.28 4.83 6.26
CA MET A 41 9.84 3.84 7.16
C MET A 41 10.13 4.49 8.52
N ILE A 42 9.69 3.85 9.60
CA ILE A 42 9.99 4.20 10.99
C ILE A 42 10.67 2.98 11.61
N GLY A 43 12.01 2.98 11.60
CA GLY A 43 12.78 1.75 11.81
C GLY A 43 12.47 0.73 10.72
N ASP A 44 12.10 -0.48 11.12
CA ASP A 44 11.76 -1.58 10.20
C ASP A 44 10.27 -1.64 9.84
N ARG A 45 9.47 -0.63 10.24
CA ARG A 45 8.03 -0.60 9.97
C ARG A 45 7.65 0.47 8.97
N LEU A 46 6.83 0.09 8.01
CA LEU A 46 6.11 0.97 7.11
C LEU A 46 4.95 1.63 7.88
N ALA A 47 4.93 2.95 7.87
CA ALA A 47 3.85 3.76 8.40
C ALA A 47 3.25 4.61 7.27
N GLY A 48 1.92 4.65 7.19
CA GLY A 48 1.18 5.54 6.30
C GLY A 48 0.61 6.72 7.08
N ARG A 49 0.79 7.93 6.57
CA ARG A 49 0.09 9.13 7.07
C ARG A 49 -0.84 9.68 5.98
N PRO A 50 -2.02 10.21 6.32
CA PRO A 50 -2.86 10.91 5.33
C PRO A 50 -2.12 12.08 4.69
N LYS A 51 -2.17 12.16 3.36
CA LYS A 51 -1.74 13.30 2.58
C LYS A 51 -2.62 14.50 2.92
N GLY A 52 -2.01 15.67 3.03
CA GLY A 52 -2.74 16.93 3.22
C GLY A 52 -3.22 17.21 4.65
N LEU A 53 -2.99 16.31 5.62
CA LEU A 53 -3.04 16.69 7.04
C LEU A 53 -1.66 17.19 7.46
N CYS A 54 -1.55 18.50 7.73
CA CYS A 54 -0.41 19.14 8.36
C CYS A 54 -0.37 18.86 9.86
#